data_AF-A0A3A1XMD4-F1
#
_entry.id   AF-A0A3A1XMD4-F1
#
_cell.length_a   1.000
_cell.length_b   1.000
_cell.length_c   1.000
_cell.angle_alpha   90.00
_cell.angle_beta   90.00
_cell.angle_gamma   90.00
#
_symmetry.space_group_name_H-M   'P 1'
#
loop_
_entity.id
_entity.type
_entity.pdbx_description
1 polymer ?
#
loop_
_entity_poly.entity_id
_entity_poly.type
_entity_poly.pdbx_seq_one_letter_code
_entity_poly.pdbx_strand_id
1 'polypeptide(L)'
;MIFVALSILRVIIRAYLIIMIIRMVADWLFVLVPRMRPRGAFNFLIRIIYFITEPPLRVLRKFIPPTRCGNISIDVSYMLLYFALYVLQIWL
;
A
#
# COMPACT_ATOMS: atom_id res chain seq x y z
N MET A 1 -22.47 -20.67 5.96
CA MET A 1 -21.75 -20.26 4.74
C MET A 1 -21.33 -18.79 4.77
N ILE A 2 -22.23 -17.84 5.07
CA ILE A 2 -21.91 -16.39 5.15
C ILE A 2 -20.77 -16.07 6.14
N PHE A 3 -20.77 -16.66 7.34
CA PHE A 3 -19.71 -16.46 8.33
C PHE A 3 -18.32 -16.86 7.84
N VAL A 4 -18.22 -17.95 7.05
CA VAL A 4 -16.94 -18.42 6.50
C VAL A 4 -16.42 -17.43 5.45
N ALA A 5 -17.30 -16.93 4.58
CA ALA A 5 -16.93 -15.93 3.58
C ALA A 5 -16.43 -14.61 4.22
N LEU A 6 -17.10 -14.12 5.27
CA LEU A 6 -16.67 -12.93 6.02
C LEU A 6 -15.32 -13.13 6.71
N SER A 7 -15.04 -14.34 7.18
CA SER A 7 -13.77 -14.67 7.83
C SER A 7 -12.61 -14.62 6.84
N ILE A 8 -12.79 -15.19 5.65
CA ILE A 8 -11.79 -15.16 4.57
C ILE A 8 -11.52 -13.72 4.13
N LEU A 9 -12.58 -12.92 3.95
CA LEU A 9 -12.46 -11.52 3.55
C LEU A 9 -11.65 -10.72 4.58
N ARG A 10 -11.91 -10.91 5.88
CA ARG A 10 -11.13 -10.27 6.95
C ARG A 10 -9.64 -10.61 6.89
N VAL A 11 -9.30 -11.88 6.64
CA VAL A 11 -7.90 -12.30 6.51
C VAL A 11 -7.24 -11.65 5.31
N ILE A 12 -7.92 -11.57 4.16
CA ILE A 12 -7.41 -10.92 2.94
C ILE A 12 -7.17 -9.44 3.17
N ILE A 13 -8.13 -8.72 3.78
CA ILE A 13 -8.00 -7.29 4.08
C ILE A 13 -6.81 -7.07 5.02
N ARG A 14 -6.68 -7.88 6.07
CA ARG A 14 -5.57 -7.78 7.02
C ARG A 14 -4.21 -8.03 6.36
N ALA A 15 -4.12 -9.04 5.48
CA ALA A 15 -2.91 -9.30 4.71
C ALA A 15 -2.57 -8.12 3.78
N TYR A 16 -3.57 -7.54 3.13
CA TYR A 16 -3.39 -6.38 2.26
C TYR A 16 -2.93 -5.13 3.04
N LEU A 17 -3.46 -4.89 4.23
CA LEU A 17 -2.98 -3.79 5.11
C LEU A 17 -1.50 -3.94 5.45
N ILE A 18 -1.03 -5.17 5.72
CA ILE A 18 0.40 -5.44 5.96
C ILE A 18 1.22 -5.12 4.71
N ILE A 19 0.77 -5.54 3.52
CA ILE A 19 1.45 -5.23 2.25
C ILE A 19 1.53 -3.71 2.03
N MET A 20 0.47 -2.96 2.35
CA MET A 20 0.49 -1.51 2.29
C MET A 20 1.52 -0.89 3.23
N ILE A 21 1.63 -1.39 4.46
CA ILE A 21 2.66 -0.95 5.42
C ILE A 21 4.05 -1.22 4.84
N ILE A 22 4.29 -2.42 4.30
CA ILE A 22 5.59 -2.77 3.69
C ILE A 22 5.91 -1.81 2.54
N ARG A 23 4.94 -1.51 1.66
CA ARG A 23 5.12 -0.52 0.60
C ARG A 23 5.49 0.84 1.17
N MET A 24 4.78 1.31 2.20
CA MET A 24 5.06 2.59 2.84
C MET A 24 6.50 2.64 3.35
N VAL A 25 6.93 1.61 4.07
CA VAL A 25 8.32 1.52 4.56
C VAL A 25 9.31 1.47 3.41
N ALA A 26 9.02 0.73 2.33
CA ALA A 26 9.88 0.65 1.15
C ALA A 26 10.04 2.00 0.45
N ASP A 27 8.94 2.75 0.25
CA ASP A 27 8.98 4.10 -0.33
C ASP A 27 9.84 5.04 0.54
N TRP A 28 9.69 4.98 1.86
CA TRP A 28 10.52 5.77 2.78
C TRP A 28 11.99 5.34 2.76
N LEU A 29 12.25 4.03 2.68
CA LEU A 29 13.61 3.48 2.61
C LEU A 29 14.35 3.98 1.36
N PHE A 30 13.67 4.07 0.22
CA PHE A 30 14.23 4.61 -1.02
C PHE A 30 14.45 6.12 -0.98
N VAL A 31 13.59 6.87 -0.28
CA VAL A 31 13.79 8.30 -0.05
C VAL A 31 14.99 8.55 0.87
N LEU A 32 15.12 7.76 1.94
CA LEU A 32 16.22 7.88 2.91
C LEU A 32 17.56 7.42 2.32
N VAL A 33 17.55 6.43 1.43
CA VAL A 33 18.76 5.91 0.79
C VAL A 33 18.59 5.87 -0.74
N PRO A 34 18.67 7.03 -1.43
CA PRO A 34 18.41 7.14 -2.87
C PRO A 34 19.34 6.31 -3.76
N ARG A 35 20.53 5.95 -3.24
CA ARG A 35 21.51 5.13 -3.97
C ARG A 35 21.22 3.63 -3.90
N MET A 36 20.25 3.18 -3.10
CA MET A 36 19.87 1.77 -3.06
C MET A 36 19.30 1.33 -4.41
N ARG A 37 19.99 0.39 -5.06
CA ARG A 37 19.48 -0.33 -6.23
C ARG A 37 19.09 -1.72 -5.76
N PRO A 38 17.79 -2.03 -5.60
CA PRO A 38 17.37 -3.37 -5.21
C PRO A 38 17.87 -4.37 -6.27
N ARG A 39 18.53 -5.45 -5.84
CA ARG A 39 19.09 -6.49 -6.73
C ARG A 39 18.60 -7.86 -6.31
N GLY A 40 18.56 -8.78 -7.28
CA GLY A 40 18.17 -10.17 -7.04
C GLY A 40 16.76 -10.32 -6.46
N ALA A 41 16.61 -11.20 -5.49
CA ALA A 41 15.31 -11.55 -4.87
C ALA A 41 14.59 -10.33 -4.24
N PHE A 42 15.34 -9.37 -3.70
CA PHE A 42 14.75 -8.18 -3.09
C PHE A 42 14.02 -7.28 -4.11
N ASN A 43 14.60 -7.13 -5.32
CA ASN A 43 13.95 -6.38 -6.41
C ASN A 43 12.65 -7.04 -6.86
N PHE A 44 12.65 -8.37 -6.93
CA PHE A 44 11.46 -9.12 -7.29
C PHE A 44 10.34 -8.95 -6.26
N LEU A 45 10.68 -9.04 -4.97
CA LEU A 45 9.72 -8.85 -3.88
C LEU A 45 9.08 -7.45 -3.92
N ILE A 46 9.90 -6.41 -4.06
CA ILE A 46 9.42 -5.03 -4.19
C ILE A 46 8.52 -4.89 -5.40
N ARG A 47 8.90 -5.45 -6.55
CA ARG A 47 8.09 -5.38 -7.76
C ARG A 47 6.72 -6.04 -7.59
N ILE A 48 6.64 -7.18 -6.91
CA ILE A 48 5.36 -7.84 -6.60
C ILE A 48 4.50 -6.96 -5.69
N ILE A 49 5.07 -6.45 -4.60
CA ILE A 49 4.36 -5.61 -3.65
C ILE A 49 3.77 -4.39 -4.35
N TYR A 50 4.59 -3.70 -5.15
CA TYR A 50 4.17 -2.53 -5.91
C TYR A 50 3.12 -2.89 -6.96
N PHE A 51 3.26 -4.02 -7.65
CA PHE A 51 2.28 -4.48 -8.63
C PHE A 51 0.90 -4.75 -8.00
N ILE A 52 0.84 -5.36 -6.82
CA ILE A 52 -0.42 -5.65 -6.14
C ILE A 52 -1.11 -4.36 -5.64
N THR A 53 -0.32 -3.39 -5.19
CA THR A 53 -0.82 -2.16 -4.57
C THR A 53 -1.06 -1.02 -5.56
N GLU A 54 -0.44 -1.05 -6.75
CA GLU A 54 -0.61 -0.08 -7.83
C GLU A 54 -2.05 0.08 -8.34
N PRO A 55 -2.81 -0.98 -8.69
CA PRO A 55 -4.17 -0.85 -9.22
C PRO A 55 -5.12 -0.06 -8.30
N PRO A 56 -5.25 -0.38 -6.99
CA PRO A 56 -6.15 0.34 -6.11
C PRO A 56 -5.69 1.77 -5.84
N LEU A 57 -4.38 2.00 -5.68
CA LEU A 57 -3.84 3.35 -5.55
C LEU A 57 -4.06 4.19 -6.80
N ARG A 58 -3.99 3.60 -8.00
CA ARG A 58 -4.24 4.30 -9.26
C ARG A 58 -5.69 4.76 -9.36
N VAL A 59 -6.64 3.96 -8.89
CA VAL A 59 -8.06 4.39 -8.80
C VAL A 59 -8.17 5.55 -7.83
N LEU A 60 -7.54 5.47 -6.65
CA LEU A 60 -7.61 6.52 -5.64
C LEU A 60 -6.93 7.82 -6.09
N ARG A 61 -5.81 7.73 -6.80
CA ARG A 61 -5.08 8.86 -7.40
C ARG A 61 -5.89 9.63 -8.45
N LYS A 62 -6.93 9.01 -9.04
CA LYS A 62 -7.87 9.73 -9.93
C LYS A 62 -8.77 10.69 -9.14
N PHE A 63 -9.12 10.33 -7.91
CA PHE A 63 -9.98 11.15 -7.05
C PHE A 63 -9.19 12.15 -6.22
N ILE A 64 -8.00 11.75 -5.74
CA ILE A 64 -7.14 12.55 -4.89
C ILE A 64 -5.75 12.58 -5.54
N PRO A 65 -5.46 13.58 -6.38
CA PRO A 65 -4.15 13.69 -7.01
C PRO A 65 -3.05 13.81 -5.94
N PRO A 66 -1.87 13.22 -6.16
CA PRO A 66 -0.78 13.26 -5.19
C PRO A 66 -0.37 14.72 -4.94
N THR A 67 -0.57 15.18 -3.72
CA THR A 67 -0.17 16.52 -3.29
C THR A 67 1.34 16.52 -3.03
N ARG A 68 2.09 17.15 -3.93
CA ARG A 68 3.53 17.36 -3.74
C ARG A 68 3.71 18.48 -2.70
N CYS A 69 4.14 18.13 -1.48
CA CYS A 69 4.52 19.11 -0.47
C CYS A 69 6.00 19.51 -0.66
N GLY A 70 6.23 20.49 -1.53
CA GLY A 70 7.58 21.03 -1.78
C GLY A 70 8.52 19.99 -2.41
N ASN A 71 9.67 19.74 -1.78
CA ASN A 71 10.70 18.82 -2.29
C ASN A 71 10.46 17.33 -1.91
N ILE A 72 9.43 17.05 -1.10
CA ILE A 72 9.09 15.69 -0.63
C ILE A 72 7.67 15.38 -1.08
N SER A 73 7.53 14.37 -1.94
CA SER A 73 6.22 13.85 -2.31
C SER A 73 5.73 12.91 -1.21
N ILE A 74 4.96 13.42 -0.26
CA ILE A 74 4.21 12.58 0.68
C ILE A 74 3.03 12.02 -0.12
N ASP A 75 3.07 10.75 -0.48
CA ASP A 75 1.99 10.12 -1.24
C ASP A 75 0.78 9.86 -0.31
N VAL A 76 0.01 10.92 -0.07
CA VAL A 76 -1.21 10.90 0.76
C VAL A 76 -2.17 9.79 0.31
N SER A 77 -2.13 9.39 -0.96
CA SER A 77 -2.97 8.32 -1.50
C SER A 77 -2.71 6.97 -0.82
N TYR A 78 -1.48 6.61 -0.43
CA TYR A 78 -1.26 5.36 0.32
C TYR A 78 -1.85 5.42 1.73
N MET A 79 -1.74 6.57 2.38
CA MET A 79 -2.17 6.77 3.75
C MET A 79 -3.70 6.73 3.85
N LEU A 80 -4.36 7.31 2.85
CA LEU A 80 -5.81 7.35 2.73
C LEU A 80 -6.39 5.97 2.35
N LEU A 81 -5.72 5.21 1.47
CA LEU A 81 -6.12 3.83 1.15
C LEU A 81 -6.00 2.91 2.37
N TYR A 82 -4.89 3.02 3.11
CA TYR A 82 -4.69 2.26 4.35
C TYR A 82 -5.79 2.60 5.37
N PHE A 83 -6.08 3.90 5.57
CA PHE A 83 -7.11 4.35 6.50
C PHE A 83 -8.50 3.85 6.10
N ALA A 84 -8.86 3.96 4.82
CA ALA A 84 -10.15 3.46 4.32
C ALA A 84 -10.32 1.95 4.53
N LEU A 85 -9.28 1.17 4.27
CA LEU A 85 -9.30 -0.28 4.47
C LEU A 85 -9.29 -0.68 5.95
N TYR A 86 -8.57 0.07 6.79
CA TYR A 86 -8.57 -0.14 8.23
C TYR A 86 -9.94 0.14 8.84
N VAL A 87 -10.59 1.23 8.42
CA VAL A 87 -11.97 1.55 8.78
C VAL A 87 -12.88 0.44 8.26
N LEU A 88 -12.79 0.03 6.99
CA LEU A 88 -13.60 -1.07 6.47
C LEU A 88 -13.43 -2.36 7.29
N GLN A 89 -12.21 -2.66 7.75
CA GLN A 89 -11.94 -3.82 8.61
C GLN A 89 -12.56 -3.68 10.00
N ILE A 90 -12.61 -2.48 10.58
CA ILE A 90 -13.22 -2.28 11.91
C ILE A 90 -14.73 -2.54 11.87
N TRP A 91 -15.37 -2.22 10.75
CA TRP A 91 -16.82 -2.37 10.55
C TRP A 91 -17.24 -3.80 10.15
N LEU A 92 -16.29 -4.68 9.78
CA LEU A 92 -16.50 -6.06 9.31
C LEU A 92 -16.32 -7.11 10.41
#